data_AF-A0A7S2HYQ6-F1
#
_entry.id   AF-A0A7S2HYQ6-F1
#
_cell.length_a   1.000
_cell.length_b   1.000
_cell.length_c   1.000
_cell.angle_alpha   90.00
_cell.angle_beta   90.00
_cell.angle_gamma   90.00
#
_symmetry.space_group_name_H-M   'P 1'
#
loop_
_entity.id
_entity.type
_entity.pdbx_description
1 polymer ?
#
loop_
_entity_poly.entity_id
_entity_poly.type
_entity_poly.pdbx_seq_one_letter_code
_entity_poly.pdbx_strand_id
1 'polypeptide(L)'
;SGGSTGSNRIKRRSTLKADTLQLGMNQESADFLDFVLKTRGIDWLRSFRRLDPRFQILTFFNDVAQEGADKIETKGLRPELVSPILRAFQRSSVFTVWRPTSFEAMKKMMLGQGTGKGLDVKGKSAKKGKLSSYVPFMQIHEEKDKKLIRTLPKDGRIRVFYKKRNPRDLAIKALEP
;
A
#
# COMPACT_ATOMS: atom_id res chain seq x y z
N SER A 1 -2.81 -53.17 20.96
CA SER A 1 -2.72 -51.70 21.13
C SER A 1 -2.83 -51.04 19.76
N GLY A 2 -4.05 -50.92 19.23
CA GLY A 2 -4.32 -50.26 17.95
C GLY A 2 -4.81 -48.83 18.19
N GLY A 3 -3.96 -47.84 17.93
CA GLY A 3 -4.32 -46.42 18.08
C GLY A 3 -5.09 -45.91 16.86
N SER A 4 -6.32 -45.46 17.08
CA SER A 4 -7.15 -44.79 16.08
C SER A 4 -6.63 -43.37 15.80
N THR A 5 -6.20 -43.10 14.58
CA THR A 5 -5.87 -41.75 14.12
C THR A 5 -7.13 -40.99 13.75
N GLY A 6 -7.57 -40.11 14.65
CA GLY A 6 -8.69 -39.20 14.44
C GLY A 6 -8.40 -38.20 13.32
N SER A 7 -8.99 -38.42 12.15
CA SER A 7 -8.98 -37.47 11.04
C SER A 7 -9.92 -36.29 11.36
N ASN A 8 -9.34 -35.15 11.73
CA ASN A 8 -10.07 -33.89 11.90
C ASN A 8 -10.50 -33.34 10.54
N ARG A 9 -11.61 -33.86 10.03
CA ARG A 9 -12.31 -33.35 8.85
C ARG A 9 -12.93 -32.01 9.22
N ILE A 10 -12.33 -30.92 8.76
CA ILE A 10 -12.88 -29.56 8.84
C ILE A 10 -14.29 -29.62 8.25
N LYS A 11 -15.31 -29.49 9.11
CA LYS A 11 -16.71 -29.35 8.68
C LYS A 11 -16.80 -28.06 7.88
N ARG A 12 -16.86 -28.17 6.54
CA ARG A 12 -17.32 -27.08 5.67
C ARG A 12 -18.65 -26.61 6.25
N ARG A 13 -18.73 -25.34 6.65
CA ARG A 13 -20.00 -24.70 7.00
C ARG A 13 -20.97 -24.98 5.87
N SER A 14 -22.06 -25.67 6.17
CA SER A 14 -23.17 -25.81 5.24
C SER A 14 -23.59 -24.41 4.84
N THR A 15 -23.59 -24.15 3.53
CA THR A 15 -24.17 -22.96 2.94
C THR A 15 -25.58 -22.80 3.48
N LEU A 16 -25.80 -21.77 4.29
CA LEU A 16 -27.13 -21.32 4.69
C LEU A 16 -27.94 -21.17 3.41
N LYS A 17 -29.03 -21.93 3.28
CA LYS A 17 -29.96 -21.78 2.16
C LYS A 17 -30.52 -20.36 2.25
N ALA A 18 -30.40 -19.59 1.17
CA ALA A 18 -30.87 -18.21 1.09
C ALA A 18 -32.35 -18.06 1.49
N ASP A 19 -33.13 -19.12 1.32
CA ASP A 19 -34.56 -19.16 1.60
C ASP A 19 -34.91 -19.11 3.10
N THR A 20 -33.96 -19.34 4.01
CA THR A 20 -34.23 -19.39 5.46
C THR A 20 -33.96 -18.05 6.19
N LEU A 21 -33.58 -17.00 5.46
CA LEU A 21 -33.33 -15.66 6.00
C LEU A 21 -34.40 -14.64 5.57
N GLN A 22 -35.64 -15.07 5.36
CA GLN A 22 -36.75 -14.12 5.20
C GLN A 22 -37.14 -13.58 6.57
N LEU A 23 -36.49 -12.47 6.95
CA LEU A 23 -36.73 -11.70 8.15
C LEU A 23 -38.08 -10.95 8.08
N GLY A 24 -39.17 -11.61 7.67
CA GLY A 24 -40.50 -11.02 7.52
C GLY A 24 -40.54 -9.76 6.62
N MET A 25 -39.59 -9.61 5.70
CA MET A 25 -39.47 -8.43 4.85
C MET A 25 -40.22 -8.64 3.53
N ASN A 26 -41.00 -7.64 3.13
CA ASN A 26 -41.64 -7.62 1.82
C ASN A 26 -40.57 -7.62 0.70
N GLN A 27 -40.87 -8.25 -0.44
CA GLN A 27 -39.92 -8.41 -1.55
C GLN A 27 -39.30 -7.08 -1.99
N GLU A 28 -40.10 -6.01 -2.08
CA GLU A 28 -39.61 -4.66 -2.43
C GLU A 28 -38.58 -4.11 -1.44
N SER A 29 -38.75 -4.42 -0.14
CA SER A 29 -37.81 -4.00 0.90
C SER A 29 -36.50 -4.79 0.82
N ALA A 30 -36.57 -6.08 0.47
CA ALA A 30 -35.39 -6.91 0.24
C ALA A 30 -34.61 -6.43 -1.00
N ASP A 31 -35.31 -6.13 -2.09
CA ASP A 31 -34.73 -5.62 -3.34
C ASP A 31 -34.08 -4.24 -3.13
N PHE A 32 -34.74 -3.36 -2.36
CA PHE A 32 -34.18 -2.06 -2.00
C PHE A 32 -32.90 -2.19 -1.16
N LEU A 33 -32.86 -3.09 -0.16
CA LEU A 33 -31.65 -3.31 0.63
C LEU A 33 -30.51 -3.88 -0.21
N ASP A 34 -30.79 -4.82 -1.12
CA ASP A 34 -29.79 -5.36 -2.05
C ASP A 34 -29.24 -4.25 -2.96
N PHE A 35 -30.10 -3.38 -3.50
CA PHE A 35 -29.69 -2.20 -4.27
C PHE A 35 -28.78 -1.26 -3.46
N VAL A 36 -29.17 -0.94 -2.22
CA VAL A 36 -28.39 -0.06 -1.33
C VAL A 36 -27.02 -0.68 -1.02
N LEU A 37 -26.98 -1.99 -0.73
CA LEU A 37 -25.73 -2.70 -0.46
C LEU A 37 -24.81 -2.73 -1.68
N LYS A 38 -25.35 -3.01 -2.88
CA LYS A 38 -24.61 -2.97 -4.14
C LYS A 38 -24.05 -1.58 -4.41
N THR A 39 -24.87 -0.54 -4.25
CA THR A 39 -24.45 0.85 -4.47
C THR A 39 -23.33 1.25 -3.51
N ARG A 40 -23.47 0.94 -2.22
CA ARG A 40 -22.42 1.16 -1.21
C ARG A 40 -21.14 0.40 -1.53
N GLY A 41 -21.25 -0.84 -2.01
CA GLY A 41 -20.10 -1.63 -2.45
C GLY A 41 -19.35 -0.97 -3.62
N ILE A 42 -20.08 -0.46 -4.61
CA ILE A 42 -19.51 0.28 -5.74
C ILE A 42 -18.83 1.57 -5.26
N ASP A 43 -19.46 2.33 -4.37
CA ASP A 43 -18.88 3.57 -3.86
C ASP A 43 -17.63 3.32 -3.02
N TRP A 44 -17.61 2.25 -2.22
CA TRP A 44 -16.41 1.81 -1.53
C TRP A 44 -15.30 1.38 -2.50
N LEU A 45 -15.61 0.63 -3.55
CA LEU A 45 -14.62 0.26 -4.57
C LEU A 45 -14.05 1.49 -5.29
N ARG A 46 -14.90 2.49 -5.57
CA ARG A 46 -14.48 3.77 -6.15
C ARG A 46 -13.58 4.54 -5.20
N SER A 47 -13.90 4.60 -3.90
CA SER A 47 -13.07 5.28 -2.91
C SER A 47 -11.72 4.58 -2.76
N PHE A 48 -11.70 3.25 -2.72
CA PHE A 48 -10.47 2.45 -2.69
C PHE A 48 -9.59 2.72 -3.92
N ARG A 49 -10.17 2.77 -5.13
CA ARG A 49 -9.43 3.11 -6.36
C ARG A 49 -8.80 4.50 -6.29
N ARG A 50 -9.47 5.47 -5.66
CA ARG A 50 -8.96 6.85 -5.51
C ARG A 50 -7.75 6.94 -4.57
N LEU A 51 -7.53 5.94 -3.71
CA LEU A 51 -6.33 5.85 -2.87
C LEU A 51 -5.10 5.35 -3.63
N ASP A 52 -5.28 4.75 -4.82
CA ASP A 52 -4.15 4.27 -5.62
C ASP A 52 -3.31 5.46 -6.12
N PRO A 53 -2.00 5.50 -5.82
CA PRO A 53 -1.15 6.62 -6.23
C PRO A 53 -1.10 6.80 -7.76
N ARG A 54 -1.27 5.71 -8.53
CA ARG A 54 -1.31 5.78 -10.00
C ARG A 54 -2.56 6.50 -10.48
N PHE A 55 -3.70 6.26 -9.82
CA PHE A 55 -4.95 6.97 -10.11
C PHE A 55 -4.83 8.45 -9.76
N GLN A 56 -4.22 8.77 -8.62
CA GLN A 56 -4.00 10.15 -8.19
C GLN A 56 -3.13 10.93 -9.18
N ILE A 57 -2.01 10.33 -9.61
CA ILE A 57 -1.10 10.95 -10.59
C ILE A 57 -1.79 11.10 -11.96
N LEU A 58 -2.50 10.08 -12.44
CA LEU A 58 -3.27 10.19 -13.68
C LEU A 58 -4.30 11.32 -13.60
N THR A 59 -5.02 11.42 -12.48
CA THR A 59 -6.01 12.48 -12.26
C THR A 59 -5.35 13.85 -12.29
N PHE A 60 -4.22 14.01 -11.59
CA PHE A 60 -3.43 15.24 -11.60
C PHE A 60 -3.03 15.67 -13.02
N PHE A 61 -2.46 14.77 -13.82
CA PHE A 61 -2.06 15.13 -15.18
C PHE A 61 -3.23 15.43 -16.10
N ASN A 62 -4.38 14.76 -15.92
CA ASN A 62 -5.59 15.10 -16.65
C ASN A 62 -6.08 16.51 -16.27
N ASP A 63 -6.06 16.85 -14.99
CA ASP A 63 -6.45 18.18 -14.51
C ASP A 63 -5.48 19.26 -15.05
N VAL A 64 -4.16 19.00 -15.01
CA VAL A 64 -3.14 19.90 -15.60
C VAL A 64 -3.34 20.10 -17.10
N ALA A 65 -3.63 19.03 -17.83
CA ALA A 65 -3.84 19.10 -19.27
C ALA A 65 -5.13 19.86 -19.64
N GLN A 66 -6.12 19.89 -18.74
CA GLN A 66 -7.38 20.63 -18.93
C GLN A 66 -7.28 22.10 -18.54
N GLU A 67 -6.69 22.41 -17.39
CA GLU A 67 -6.69 23.77 -16.82
C GLU A 67 -5.47 24.60 -17.25
N GLY A 68 -4.37 23.94 -17.62
CA GLY A 68 -3.06 24.56 -17.89
C GLY A 68 -2.23 24.73 -16.60
N ALA A 69 -0.93 24.46 -16.69
CA ALA A 69 -0.02 24.45 -15.52
C ALA A 69 -0.01 25.78 -14.75
N ASP A 70 -0.01 26.91 -15.47
CA ASP A 70 0.09 28.25 -14.90
C ASP A 70 -1.10 28.61 -13.97
N LYS A 71 -2.28 28.06 -14.26
CA LYS A 71 -3.49 28.31 -13.46
C LYS A 71 -3.53 27.45 -12.19
N ILE A 72 -2.88 26.29 -12.20
CA ILE A 72 -2.81 25.39 -11.05
C ILE A 72 -1.82 25.92 -10.00
N GLU A 73 -0.67 26.45 -10.43
CA GLU A 73 0.31 27.03 -9.50
C GLU A 73 -0.24 28.26 -8.77
N THR A 74 -1.05 29.08 -9.45
CA THR A 74 -1.57 30.35 -8.89
C THR A 74 -2.85 30.20 -8.06
N LYS A 75 -3.71 29.21 -8.33
CA LYS A 75 -5.02 29.05 -7.64
C LYS A 75 -5.18 27.75 -6.86
N GLY A 76 -4.22 26.83 -6.97
CA GLY A 76 -4.32 25.46 -6.47
C GLY A 76 -5.27 24.61 -7.31
N LEU A 77 -5.14 23.28 -7.22
CA LEU A 77 -6.08 22.34 -7.86
C LEU A 77 -7.45 22.48 -7.22
N ARG A 78 -8.43 23.01 -7.95
CA ARG A 78 -9.85 23.05 -7.51
C ARG A 78 -10.71 22.26 -8.49
N PRO A 79 -10.64 20.91 -8.44
CA PRO A 79 -11.38 20.04 -9.35
C PRO A 79 -12.91 20.17 -9.26
N GLU A 80 -13.43 20.88 -8.24
CA GLU A 80 -14.87 21.13 -8.06
C GLU A 80 -15.43 22.24 -8.95
N LEU A 81 -14.58 23.08 -9.56
CA LEU A 81 -15.03 24.24 -10.35
C LEU A 81 -15.23 23.94 -11.84
N VAL A 82 -14.83 22.75 -12.32
CA VAL A 82 -14.97 22.37 -13.73
C VAL A 82 -16.24 21.54 -13.92
N SER A 83 -17.18 22.05 -14.72
CA SER A 83 -18.41 21.33 -15.06
C SER A 83 -18.10 19.91 -15.58
N PRO A 84 -18.75 18.86 -15.04
CA PRO A 84 -18.57 17.47 -15.50
C PRO A 84 -18.82 17.29 -17.01
N ILE A 85 -19.67 18.13 -17.58
CA ILE A 85 -20.01 18.11 -19.01
C ILE A 85 -18.84 18.66 -19.83
N LEU A 86 -18.23 19.77 -19.42
CA LEU A 86 -17.07 20.35 -20.11
C LEU A 86 -15.84 19.43 -20.05
N ARG A 87 -15.67 18.69 -18.94
CA ARG A 87 -14.66 17.62 -18.82
C ARG A 87 -14.80 16.52 -19.88
N ALA A 88 -16.00 16.26 -20.38
CA ALA A 88 -16.22 15.24 -21.41
C ALA A 88 -15.80 15.70 -22.82
N PHE A 89 -15.76 17.02 -23.07
CA PHE A 89 -15.47 17.60 -24.39
C PHE A 89 -14.01 18.07 -24.55
N GLN A 90 -13.27 18.30 -23.46
CA GLN A 90 -11.86 18.68 -23.50
C GLN A 90 -10.94 17.45 -23.35
N ARG A 91 -10.71 16.76 -24.48
CA ARG A 91 -9.93 15.52 -24.56
C ARG A 91 -8.44 15.77 -24.78
N SER A 92 -7.75 16.33 -23.80
CA SER A 92 -6.33 16.00 -23.65
C SER A 92 -6.23 14.63 -23.01
N SER A 93 -6.05 13.57 -23.80
CA SER A 93 -5.96 12.20 -23.28
C SER A 93 -4.54 11.92 -22.78
N VAL A 94 -4.34 11.94 -21.46
CA VAL A 94 -3.07 11.51 -20.85
C VAL A 94 -3.09 10.00 -20.69
N PHE A 95 -2.09 9.32 -21.26
CA PHE A 95 -1.82 7.92 -20.95
C PHE A 95 -0.57 7.83 -20.07
N THR A 96 -0.65 7.07 -18.98
CA THR A 96 0.45 6.90 -18.04
C THR A 96 0.96 5.46 -18.09
N VAL A 97 2.28 5.29 -18.14
CA VAL A 97 2.93 3.98 -18.08
C VAL A 97 3.65 3.82 -16.75
N TRP A 98 3.40 2.71 -16.06
CA TRP A 98 3.93 2.44 -14.72
C TRP A 98 4.90 1.27 -14.73
N ARG A 99 6.04 1.43 -14.06
CA ARG A 99 6.95 0.31 -13.81
C ARG A 99 6.37 -0.61 -12.71
N PRO A 100 6.72 -1.91 -12.71
CA PRO A 100 6.31 -2.81 -11.64
C PRO A 100 6.75 -2.29 -10.26
N THR A 101 5.79 -2.19 -9.35
CA THR A 101 6.01 -1.78 -7.95
C THR A 101 5.54 -2.90 -7.03
N SER A 102 6.22 -3.11 -5.90
CA SER A 102 5.82 -4.16 -4.97
C SER A 102 4.43 -3.87 -4.38
N PHE A 103 3.63 -4.93 -4.20
CA PHE A 103 2.29 -4.82 -3.61
C PHE A 103 2.33 -4.19 -2.21
N GLU A 104 3.32 -4.56 -1.40
CA GLU A 104 3.53 -3.99 -0.07
C GLU A 104 3.84 -2.47 -0.13
N ALA A 105 4.55 -1.98 -1.15
CA ALA A 105 4.83 -0.56 -1.29
C ALA A 105 3.58 0.19 -1.72
N MET A 106 2.84 -0.36 -2.68
CA MET A 106 1.53 0.16 -3.10
C MET A 106 0.58 0.30 -1.91
N LYS A 107 0.44 -0.76 -1.11
CA LYS A 107 -0.38 -0.76 0.10
C LYS A 107 0.03 0.34 1.07
N LYS A 108 1.33 0.50 1.34
CA LYS A 108 1.82 1.56 2.23
C LYS A 108 1.52 2.96 1.71
N MET A 109 1.63 3.18 0.40
CA MET A 109 1.26 4.46 -0.22
C MET A 109 -0.25 4.72 -0.12
N MET A 110 -1.08 3.72 -0.43
CA MET A 110 -2.54 3.82 -0.33
C MET A 110 -3.02 4.09 1.12
N LEU A 111 -2.31 3.55 2.11
CA LEU A 111 -2.58 3.76 3.54
C LEU A 111 -1.97 5.07 4.10
N GLY A 112 -1.22 5.84 3.29
CA GLY A 112 -0.51 7.03 3.75
C GLY A 112 0.68 6.74 4.68
N GLN A 113 1.15 5.49 4.77
CA GLN A 113 2.30 5.08 5.57
C GLN A 113 3.64 5.31 4.86
N GLY A 114 3.62 5.75 3.60
CA GLY A 114 4.80 6.12 2.83
C GLY A 114 4.42 6.90 1.58
N THR A 115 5.34 7.70 1.06
CA THR A 115 5.08 8.67 -0.03
C THR A 115 5.82 8.34 -1.33
N GLY A 116 6.35 7.13 -1.43
CA GLY A 116 7.28 6.78 -2.51
C GLY A 116 8.67 7.35 -2.25
N LYS A 117 9.53 7.25 -3.26
CA LYS A 117 10.95 7.59 -3.15
C LYS A 117 11.25 8.74 -4.11
N GLY A 118 11.71 9.88 -3.57
CA GLY A 118 12.16 11.02 -4.36
C GLY A 118 13.50 10.76 -5.06
N LEU A 119 13.88 11.69 -5.95
CA LEU A 119 15.12 11.62 -6.73
C LEU A 119 16.39 11.63 -5.85
N ASP A 120 16.31 12.25 -4.68
CA ASP A 120 17.44 12.41 -3.76
C ASP A 120 17.80 11.13 -3.00
N VAL A 121 16.85 10.20 -2.89
CA VAL A 121 17.12 8.90 -2.28
C VAL A 121 17.67 8.00 -3.38
N LYS A 122 18.80 7.31 -3.16
CA LYS A 122 19.39 6.39 -4.16
C LYS A 122 19.36 4.91 -3.77
N GLY A 123 18.95 4.59 -2.54
CA GLY A 123 18.89 3.20 -2.04
C GLY A 123 17.79 2.33 -2.66
N LYS A 124 17.99 1.01 -2.65
CA LYS A 124 16.99 0.00 -3.03
C LYS A 124 16.02 -0.28 -1.89
N SER A 125 14.73 -0.48 -2.18
CA SER A 125 13.76 -0.89 -1.16
C SER A 125 13.96 -2.34 -0.74
N ALA A 126 13.75 -2.63 0.54
CA ALA A 126 13.77 -4.00 1.06
C ALA A 126 12.57 -4.80 0.52
N LYS A 127 12.82 -6.05 0.11
CA LYS A 127 11.79 -6.90 -0.53
C LYS A 127 10.96 -7.72 0.46
N LYS A 128 11.48 -8.00 1.66
CA LYS A 128 10.87 -8.92 2.65
C LYS A 128 11.18 -8.49 4.08
N GLY A 129 10.42 -9.04 5.02
CA GLY A 129 10.60 -8.81 6.47
C GLY A 129 9.96 -7.52 6.97
N LYS A 130 10.27 -7.15 8.22
CA LYS A 130 9.68 -5.97 8.90
C LYS A 130 9.91 -4.66 8.16
N LEU A 131 11.03 -4.56 7.43
CA LEU A 131 11.38 -3.37 6.65
C LEU A 131 10.90 -3.43 5.20
N SER A 132 10.09 -4.42 4.81
CA SER A 132 9.57 -4.56 3.45
C SER A 132 9.01 -3.23 2.94
N SER A 133 9.36 -2.86 1.71
CA SER A 133 8.95 -1.62 1.03
C SER A 133 9.52 -0.31 1.57
N TYR A 134 10.33 -0.35 2.64
CA TYR A 134 11.16 0.79 3.03
C TYR A 134 12.53 0.73 2.38
N VAL A 135 13.18 1.88 2.26
CA VAL A 135 14.59 1.98 1.90
C VAL A 135 15.40 1.90 3.19
N PRO A 136 16.05 0.77 3.51
CA PRO A 136 16.88 0.69 4.69
C PRO A 136 18.07 1.64 4.54
N PHE A 137 18.42 2.34 5.62
CA PHE A 137 19.58 3.23 5.68
C PHE A 137 20.88 2.45 5.40
N MET A 138 21.05 1.33 6.09
CA MET A 138 22.15 0.41 5.82
C MET A 138 21.77 -0.55 4.71
N GLN A 139 22.46 -0.43 3.56
CA GLN A 139 22.30 -1.32 2.42
C GLN A 139 23.52 -2.21 2.29
N ILE A 140 23.27 -3.50 2.14
CA ILE A 140 24.31 -4.48 1.91
C ILE A 140 24.42 -4.61 0.40
N HIS A 141 25.60 -4.29 -0.13
CA HIS A 141 25.82 -4.29 -1.58
C HIS A 141 25.86 -5.71 -2.13
N GLU A 142 26.57 -6.61 -1.45
CA GLU A 142 26.68 -8.01 -1.83
C GLU A 142 25.82 -8.93 -0.96
N GLU A 143 25.06 -9.82 -1.59
CA GLU A 143 24.22 -10.77 -0.86
C GLU A 143 25.02 -11.70 0.07
N LYS A 144 26.28 -11.99 -0.30
CA LYS A 144 27.20 -12.79 0.51
C LYS A 144 27.52 -12.12 1.85
N ASP A 145 27.57 -10.79 1.88
CA ASP A 145 27.90 -10.00 3.06
C ASP A 145 26.79 -10.01 4.10
N LYS A 146 25.57 -10.47 3.76
CA LYS A 146 24.53 -10.71 4.77
C LYS A 146 24.99 -11.66 5.87
N LYS A 147 25.88 -12.60 5.56
CA LYS A 147 26.46 -13.54 6.54
C LYS A 147 27.44 -12.85 7.51
N LEU A 148 28.05 -11.74 7.09
CA LEU A 148 28.97 -10.96 7.93
C LEU A 148 28.23 -10.12 8.97
N ILE A 149 26.92 -9.97 8.82
CA ILE A 149 26.09 -9.23 9.75
C ILE A 149 25.67 -10.15 10.89
N ARG A 150 26.31 -9.95 12.05
CA ARG A 150 25.91 -10.60 13.30
C ARG A 150 24.45 -10.28 13.63
N THR A 151 23.66 -11.28 14.00
CA THR A 151 22.31 -11.09 14.56
C THR A 151 22.37 -10.20 15.80
N LEU A 152 21.33 -9.40 16.05
CA LEU A 152 21.34 -8.49 17.19
C LEU A 152 21.16 -9.38 18.42
N PRO A 153 22.04 -9.30 19.43
CA PRO A 153 21.81 -10.00 20.69
C PRO A 153 20.44 -9.58 21.24
N LYS A 154 19.77 -10.45 21.99
CA LYS A 154 18.46 -10.14 22.58
C LYS A 154 18.48 -8.86 23.42
N ASP A 155 19.64 -8.56 24.01
CA ASP A 155 19.86 -7.40 24.88
C ASP A 155 20.47 -6.19 24.14
N GLY A 156 20.75 -6.31 22.84
CA GLY A 156 21.38 -5.27 22.06
C GLY A 156 20.38 -4.19 21.64
N ARG A 157 20.57 -2.94 22.10
CA ARG A 157 19.75 -1.79 21.68
C ARG A 157 20.22 -1.16 20.36
N ILE A 158 21.53 -1.16 20.10
CA ILE A 158 22.16 -0.47 18.97
C ILE A 158 23.17 -1.40 18.29
N ARG A 159 23.35 -1.25 16.97
CA ARG A 159 24.39 -1.95 16.21
C ARG A 159 25.27 -0.96 15.47
N VAL A 160 26.58 -1.07 15.69
CA VAL A 160 27.59 -0.17 15.11
C VAL A 160 28.39 -0.90 14.03
N PHE A 161 28.53 -0.29 12.86
CA PHE A 161 29.24 -0.86 11.71
C PHE A 161 30.46 -0.01 11.34
N TYR A 162 31.63 -0.66 11.23
CA TYR A 162 32.88 -0.03 10.80
C TYR A 162 33.68 -0.98 9.92
N LYS A 163 34.52 -0.41 9.05
CA LYS A 163 35.41 -1.16 8.15
C LYS A 163 36.50 -1.95 8.90
N LYS A 164 36.97 -1.45 10.05
CA LYS A 164 38.01 -2.07 10.88
C LYS A 164 37.46 -2.34 12.29
N ARG A 165 37.97 -3.37 12.98
CA ARG A 165 37.57 -3.71 14.36
C ARG A 165 37.88 -2.59 15.35
N ASN A 166 39.10 -2.04 15.33
CA ASN A 166 39.52 -1.01 16.29
C ASN A 166 38.57 0.20 16.37
N PRO A 167 38.23 0.90 15.27
CA PRO A 167 37.28 2.02 15.30
C PRO A 167 35.88 1.63 15.78
N ARG A 168 35.43 0.40 15.46
CA ARG A 168 34.15 -0.12 15.94
C ARG A 168 34.13 -0.21 17.46
N ASP A 169 35.17 -0.81 18.02
CA ASP A 169 35.22 -1.12 19.44
C ASP A 169 35.41 0.17 20.26
N LEU A 170 36.12 1.16 19.71
CA LEU A 170 36.17 2.53 20.26
C LEU A 170 34.79 3.22 20.25
N ALA A 171 34.06 3.13 19.13
CA ALA A 171 32.73 3.71 19.03
C ALA A 171 31.71 3.01 19.94
N ILE A 172 31.83 1.69 20.14
CA ILE A 172 31.00 0.95 21.10
C ILE A 172 31.29 1.47 22.51
N LYS A 173 32.56 1.60 22.90
CA LYS A 173 32.94 2.16 24.22
C LYS A 173 32.41 3.57 24.44
N ALA A 174 32.38 4.41 23.41
CA ALA A 174 31.84 5.77 23.50
C ALA A 174 30.31 5.84 23.61
N LEU A 175 29.60 4.73 23.32
CA LEU A 175 28.15 4.61 23.36
C LEU A 175 27.66 3.83 24.59
N GLU A 176 28.57 3.27 25.38
CA GLU A 176 28.25 2.73 26.71
C GLU A 176 28.07 3.91 27.69
N PRO A 177 26.96 3.97 28.44
CA PRO A 177 26.71 5.05 29.40
C PRO A 177 27.66 5.02 30.60
#